data_AF-A0A504XV14-F1
#
_entry.id   AF-A0A504XV14-F1
#
_cell.length_a   1.000
_cell.length_b   1.000
_cell.length_c   1.000
_cell.angle_alpha   90.00
_cell.angle_beta   90.00
_cell.angle_gamma   90.00
#
_symmetry.space_group_name_H-M   'P 1'
#
loop_
_entity.id
_entity.type
_entity.pdbx_description
1 polymer ?
#
loop_
_entity_poly.entity_id
_entity_poly.type
_entity_poly.pdbx_seq_one_letter_code
_entity_poly.pdbx_strand_id
1 'polypeptide(L)'
;MGLSESKPKLSQTAAKPEKSQITPSDKARLQLKLQRDNVQAAIRKYERVADLEHEKAKEFMRVGNRRKALYCLKREKAQQSQISIVTDMLDNIQHLIDTVEFSQIQREVAAAMKDGKCELDNLNKMLDIDDIERLMNEASESIEEANQINAVLSQPLAGLPDDDELLRELEQSAGTQKVDQELPNLTSWYEFNSTLGKVRAMVLSATDSPYQMDTKIKEPEGPCNLEYVRRYTHSLNYPLEKTSDMSEEMRADCKEIVVNALEKHEDSYEMAAKYVKEQMDKKFGPSWHCVIGEGFGFEITYEVKHLMYMFHRGFIAIVVFKGL
;
A
#
# COMPACT_ATOMS: atom_id res chain seq x y z
N MET A 1 19.54 44.30 66.92
CA MET A 1 19.73 42.85 66.67
C MET A 1 18.58 42.42 65.79
N GLY A 2 18.88 42.03 64.54
CA GLY A 2 17.89 41.83 63.49
C GLY A 2 17.15 40.51 63.60
N LEU A 3 15.86 40.56 63.26
CA LEU A 3 14.96 39.41 63.07
C LEU A 3 15.36 38.69 61.77
N SER A 4 15.66 37.39 61.85
CA SER A 4 15.91 36.53 60.69
C SER A 4 14.72 35.61 60.47
N GLU A 5 13.86 35.96 59.52
CA GLU A 5 12.82 35.08 58.98
C GLU A 5 13.46 34.01 58.08
N SER A 6 13.36 32.76 58.48
CA SER A 6 13.75 31.59 57.68
C SER A 6 12.61 31.21 56.73
N LYS A 7 12.72 31.61 55.46
CA LYS A 7 11.83 31.15 54.38
C LYS A 7 12.15 29.69 54.01
N PRO A 8 11.14 28.82 53.83
CA PRO A 8 11.35 27.49 53.29
C PRO A 8 11.64 27.59 51.78
N LYS A 9 12.76 27.00 51.35
CA LYS A 9 13.11 26.89 49.93
C LYS A 9 12.19 25.84 49.29
N LEU A 10 11.16 26.27 48.57
CA LEU A 10 10.51 25.43 47.56
C LEU A 10 11.55 25.10 46.48
N SER A 11 12.04 23.88 46.50
CA SER A 11 12.79 23.30 45.38
C SER A 11 11.82 23.04 44.23
N GLN A 12 11.64 24.04 43.36
CA GLN A 12 11.05 23.83 42.05
C GLN A 12 12.04 23.02 41.20
N THR A 13 11.94 21.69 41.25
CA THR A 13 12.46 20.83 40.17
C THR A 13 11.46 20.92 39.02
N ALA A 14 11.64 21.93 38.16
CA ALA A 14 10.97 22.02 36.88
C ALA A 14 11.38 20.79 36.04
N ALA A 15 10.46 19.84 35.89
CA ALA A 15 10.63 18.69 35.03
C ALA A 15 10.89 19.19 33.59
N LYS A 16 12.02 18.77 33.00
CA LYS A 16 12.30 18.98 31.57
C LYS A 16 11.12 18.43 30.76
N PRO A 17 10.67 19.12 29.70
CA PRO A 17 9.61 18.60 28.84
C PRO A 17 10.09 17.28 28.25
N GLU A 18 9.39 16.21 28.60
CA GLU A 18 9.62 14.87 28.11
C GLU A 18 9.47 14.90 26.59
N LYS A 19 10.51 14.49 25.85
CA LYS A 19 10.47 14.45 24.39
C LYS A 19 9.29 13.57 24.00
N SER A 20 8.32 14.13 23.28
CA SER A 20 7.15 13.41 22.78
C SER A 20 7.58 12.13 22.06
N GLN A 21 7.40 10.99 22.72
CA GLN A 21 7.82 9.72 22.16
C GLN A 21 6.90 9.38 21.01
N ILE A 22 7.46 9.34 19.80
CA ILE A 22 6.72 8.99 18.59
C ILE A 22 6.20 7.55 18.74
N THR A 23 4.88 7.41 18.82
CA THR A 23 4.23 6.11 18.98
C THR A 23 4.45 5.28 17.71
N PRO A 24 4.56 3.94 17.78
CA PRO A 24 4.55 3.10 16.58
C PRO A 24 3.35 3.37 15.65
N SER A 25 2.20 3.75 16.24
CA SER A 25 0.99 4.20 15.52
C SER A 25 1.24 5.46 14.69
N ASP A 26 1.98 6.43 15.23
CA ASP A 26 2.30 7.69 14.53
C ASP A 26 3.23 7.43 13.34
N LYS A 27 4.18 6.49 13.49
CA LYS A 27 5.07 6.06 12.39
C LYS A 27 4.29 5.36 11.27
N ALA A 28 3.35 4.48 11.62
CA ALA A 28 2.49 3.81 10.64
C ALA A 28 1.62 4.81 9.87
N ARG A 29 1.00 5.76 10.58
CA ARG A 29 0.22 6.85 9.97
C ARG A 29 1.07 7.71 9.03
N LEU A 30 2.30 8.05 9.43
CA LEU A 30 3.22 8.80 8.58
C LEU A 30 3.59 8.04 7.30
N GLN A 31 3.89 6.74 7.41
CA GLN A 31 4.21 5.90 6.25
C GLN A 31 3.05 5.81 5.26
N LEU A 32 1.82 5.58 5.75
CA LEU A 32 0.63 5.54 4.90
C LEU A 32 0.37 6.89 4.23
N LYS A 33 0.56 8.00 4.93
CA LYS A 33 0.45 9.35 4.34
C LYS A 33 1.49 9.61 3.25
N LEU A 34 2.74 9.19 3.46
CA LEU A 34 3.78 9.28 2.44
C LEU A 34 3.43 8.43 1.20
N GLN A 35 2.90 7.23 1.39
CA GLN A 35 2.42 6.39 0.29
C GLN A 35 1.27 7.07 -0.45
N ARG A 36 0.28 7.61 0.25
CA ARG A 36 -0.83 8.37 -0.33
C ARG A 36 -0.32 9.53 -1.20
N ASP A 37 0.60 10.33 -0.68
CA ASP A 37 1.14 11.49 -1.41
C ASP A 37 1.91 11.06 -2.67
N ASN A 38 2.65 9.94 -2.61
CA ASN A 38 3.32 9.36 -3.77
C ASN A 38 2.33 8.86 -4.83
N VAL A 39 1.27 8.16 -4.41
CA VAL A 39 0.21 7.65 -5.30
C VAL A 39 -0.57 8.80 -5.93
N GLN A 40 -0.91 9.81 -5.15
CA GLN A 40 -1.58 11.02 -5.66
C GLN A 40 -0.68 11.79 -6.64
N ALA A 41 0.63 11.85 -6.42
CA ALA A 41 1.57 12.42 -7.37
C ALA A 41 1.67 11.60 -8.67
N ALA A 42 1.49 10.27 -8.61
CA ALA A 42 1.44 9.41 -9.79
C ALA A 42 0.16 9.66 -10.61
N ILE A 43 -1.01 9.77 -9.96
CA ILE A 43 -2.27 10.14 -10.63
C ILE A 43 -2.11 11.44 -11.43
N ARG A 44 -1.60 12.51 -10.78
CA ARG A 44 -1.35 13.81 -11.45
C ARG A 44 -0.35 13.72 -12.61
N LYS A 45 0.55 12.74 -12.61
CA LYS A 45 1.45 12.50 -13.76
C LYS A 45 0.71 11.82 -14.90
N TYR A 46 -0.10 10.81 -14.62
CA TYR A 46 -0.88 10.10 -15.64
C TYR A 46 -1.95 10.99 -16.27
N GLU A 47 -2.64 11.82 -15.48
CA GLU A 47 -3.61 12.81 -15.97
C GLU A 47 -2.96 13.78 -16.96
N ARG A 48 -1.81 14.38 -16.59
CA ARG A 48 -1.06 15.27 -17.49
C ARG A 48 -0.68 14.59 -18.80
N VAL A 49 -0.27 13.32 -18.77
CA VAL A 49 0.07 12.58 -19.99
C VAL A 49 -1.18 12.29 -20.82
N ALA A 50 -2.30 11.95 -20.19
CA ALA A 50 -3.58 11.73 -20.88
C ALA A 50 -4.03 13.01 -21.60
N ASP A 51 -4.00 14.16 -20.93
CA ASP A 51 -4.36 15.46 -21.51
C ASP A 51 -3.48 15.80 -22.73
N LEU A 52 -2.17 15.57 -22.62
CA LEU A 52 -1.24 15.82 -23.73
C LEU A 52 -1.50 14.90 -24.92
N GLU A 53 -1.81 13.62 -24.70
CA GLU A 53 -2.16 12.70 -25.79
C GLU A 53 -3.53 13.04 -26.41
N HIS A 54 -4.46 13.56 -25.62
CA HIS A 54 -5.75 14.04 -26.08
C HIS A 54 -5.62 15.28 -26.99
N GLU A 55 -4.79 16.25 -26.61
CA GLU A 55 -4.51 17.42 -27.45
C GLU A 55 -3.79 17.03 -28.75
N LYS A 56 -2.80 16.12 -28.70
CA LYS A 56 -2.17 15.57 -29.92
C LYS A 56 -3.19 14.86 -30.82
N ALA A 57 -4.15 14.12 -30.24
CA ALA A 57 -5.20 13.50 -31.02
C ALA A 57 -6.06 14.54 -31.75
N LYS A 58 -6.43 15.65 -31.08
CA LYS A 58 -7.15 16.77 -31.71
C LYS A 58 -6.36 17.39 -32.86
N GLU A 59 -5.05 17.61 -32.68
CA GLU A 59 -4.19 18.14 -33.73
C GLU A 59 -4.16 17.22 -34.97
N PHE A 60 -3.97 15.90 -34.78
CA PHE A 60 -3.97 14.96 -35.89
C PHE A 60 -5.33 14.83 -36.57
N MET A 61 -6.43 15.04 -35.84
CA MET A 61 -7.77 15.14 -36.43
C MET A 61 -7.91 16.37 -37.32
N ARG A 62 -7.37 17.54 -36.93
CA ARG A 62 -7.37 18.77 -37.76
C ARG A 62 -6.58 18.60 -39.06
N VAL A 63 -5.44 17.91 -38.99
CA VAL A 63 -4.59 17.60 -40.16
C VAL A 63 -5.23 16.52 -41.07
N GLY A 64 -6.30 15.85 -40.61
CA GLY A 64 -6.97 14.78 -41.34
C GLY A 64 -6.26 13.42 -41.25
N ASN A 65 -5.24 13.28 -40.39
CA ASN A 65 -4.51 12.03 -40.23
C ASN A 65 -5.19 11.12 -39.18
N ARG A 66 -6.24 10.44 -39.63
CA ARG A 66 -7.07 9.57 -38.78
C ARG A 66 -6.31 8.41 -38.11
N ARG A 67 -5.28 7.86 -38.76
CA ARG A 67 -4.49 6.74 -38.20
C ARG A 67 -3.67 7.15 -36.99
N LYS A 68 -3.00 8.31 -37.06
CA LYS A 68 -2.21 8.85 -35.94
C LYS A 68 -3.11 9.34 -34.81
N ALA A 69 -4.23 9.96 -35.13
CA ALA A 69 -5.23 10.37 -34.13
C ALA A 69 -5.76 9.17 -33.33
N LEU A 70 -6.12 8.07 -34.01
CA LEU A 70 -6.59 6.85 -33.35
C LEU A 70 -5.54 6.24 -32.41
N TYR A 71 -4.26 6.30 -32.80
CA TYR A 71 -3.16 5.84 -31.96
C TYR A 71 -3.03 6.67 -30.67
N CYS A 72 -3.08 8.00 -30.77
CA CYS A 72 -3.07 8.89 -29.60
C CYS A 72 -4.26 8.62 -28.67
N LEU A 73 -5.47 8.44 -29.22
CA LEU A 73 -6.66 8.07 -28.42
C LEU A 73 -6.52 6.72 -27.73
N LYS A 74 -5.91 5.72 -28.39
CA LYS A 74 -5.64 4.42 -27.76
C LYS A 74 -4.65 4.54 -26.60
N ARG A 75 -3.63 5.40 -26.73
CA ARG A 75 -2.67 5.70 -25.66
C ARG A 75 -3.32 6.47 -24.52
N GLU A 76 -4.15 7.46 -24.82
CA GLU A 76 -4.94 8.21 -23.82
C GLU A 76 -5.80 7.24 -23.00
N LYS A 77 -6.54 6.33 -23.66
CA LYS A 77 -7.38 5.33 -22.98
C LYS A 77 -6.57 4.36 -22.10
N ALA A 78 -5.34 4.04 -22.52
CA ALA A 78 -4.43 3.26 -21.68
C ALA A 78 -4.03 4.03 -20.40
N GLN A 79 -3.75 5.33 -20.50
CA GLN A 79 -3.46 6.15 -19.32
C GLN A 79 -4.69 6.30 -18.42
N GLN A 80 -5.88 6.48 -18.98
CA GLN A 80 -7.14 6.49 -18.20
C GLN A 80 -7.37 5.19 -17.43
N SER A 81 -7.07 4.04 -18.05
CA SER A 81 -7.13 2.75 -17.35
C SER A 81 -6.13 2.67 -16.20
N GLN A 82 -4.92 3.21 -16.35
CA GLN A 82 -3.94 3.27 -15.26
C GLN A 82 -4.38 4.24 -14.15
N ILE A 83 -4.97 5.39 -14.51
CA ILE A 83 -5.56 6.33 -13.54
C ILE A 83 -6.60 5.60 -12.68
N SER A 84 -7.52 4.83 -13.28
CA SER A 84 -8.50 4.05 -12.53
C SER A 84 -7.86 3.11 -11.51
N ILE A 85 -6.86 2.33 -11.91
CA ILE A 85 -6.18 1.36 -11.03
C ILE A 85 -5.46 2.08 -9.88
N VAL A 86 -4.79 3.19 -10.17
CA VAL A 86 -4.04 3.96 -9.17
C VAL A 86 -5.01 4.69 -8.22
N THR A 87 -6.18 5.11 -8.69
CA THR A 87 -7.26 5.64 -7.84
C THR A 87 -7.80 4.57 -6.89
N ASP A 88 -8.05 3.34 -7.37
CA ASP A 88 -8.46 2.25 -6.49
C ASP A 88 -7.41 1.97 -5.40
N MET A 89 -6.12 2.07 -5.74
CA MET A 89 -5.04 1.94 -4.75
C MET A 89 -5.02 3.11 -3.75
N LEU A 90 -5.33 4.34 -4.19
CA LEU A 90 -5.45 5.50 -3.31
C LEU A 90 -6.57 5.31 -2.29
N ASP A 91 -7.74 4.82 -2.73
CA ASP A 91 -8.89 4.58 -1.86
C ASP A 91 -8.57 3.53 -0.79
N ASN A 92 -7.86 2.46 -1.17
CA ASN A 92 -7.39 1.46 -0.21
C ASN A 92 -6.44 2.06 0.84
N ILE A 93 -5.48 2.89 0.44
CA ILE A 93 -4.56 3.57 1.39
C ILE A 93 -5.35 4.53 2.29
N GLN A 94 -6.33 5.24 1.74
CA GLN A 94 -7.15 6.18 2.48
C GLN A 94 -7.99 5.46 3.55
N HIS A 95 -8.61 4.33 3.21
CA HIS A 95 -9.31 3.49 4.18
C HIS A 95 -8.41 2.98 5.32
N LEU A 96 -7.16 2.62 5.02
CA LEU A 96 -6.19 2.21 6.04
C LEU A 96 -5.81 3.36 6.97
N ILE A 97 -5.64 4.57 6.44
CA ILE A 97 -5.39 5.78 7.25
C ILE A 97 -6.57 6.02 8.19
N ASP A 98 -7.79 6.00 7.67
CA ASP A 98 -9.00 6.26 8.45
C ASP A 98 -9.17 5.22 9.56
N THR A 99 -8.88 3.94 9.29
CA THR A 99 -8.93 2.86 10.28
C THR A 99 -7.92 3.07 11.41
N VAL A 100 -6.69 3.49 11.08
CA VAL A 100 -5.65 3.78 12.07
C VAL A 100 -6.02 5.01 12.90
N GLU A 101 -6.53 6.06 12.27
CA GLU A 101 -6.97 7.28 12.95
C GLU A 101 -8.15 7.00 13.89
N PHE A 102 -9.13 6.23 13.43
CA PHE A 102 -10.24 5.78 14.26
C PHE A 102 -9.78 4.95 15.47
N SER A 103 -8.86 4.01 15.25
CA SER A 103 -8.29 3.19 16.33
C SER A 103 -7.50 4.01 17.36
N GLN A 104 -6.90 5.12 16.94
CA GLN A 104 -6.21 6.05 17.85
C GLN A 104 -7.21 6.81 18.73
N ILE A 105 -8.27 7.35 18.12
CA ILE A 105 -9.37 8.02 18.83
C ILE A 105 -10.03 7.07 19.83
N GLN A 106 -10.33 5.83 19.42
CA GLN A 106 -10.92 4.82 20.32
C GLN A 106 -10.05 4.56 21.55
N ARG A 107 -8.72 4.57 21.38
CA ARG A 107 -7.78 4.36 22.47
C ARG A 107 -7.76 5.52 23.44
N GLU A 108 -7.81 6.75 22.93
CA GLU A 108 -7.88 7.98 23.73
C GLU A 108 -9.18 8.07 24.52
N VAL A 109 -10.32 7.77 23.88
CA VAL A 109 -11.63 7.71 24.55
C VAL A 109 -11.66 6.63 25.63
N ALA A 110 -11.12 5.44 25.34
CA ALA A 110 -11.04 4.36 26.31
C ALA A 110 -10.13 4.70 27.51
N ALA A 111 -9.01 5.41 27.27
CA ALA A 111 -8.14 5.90 28.32
C ALA A 111 -8.87 6.93 29.21
N ALA A 112 -9.55 7.91 28.60
CA ALA A 112 -10.33 8.90 29.34
C ALA A 112 -11.45 8.25 30.19
N MET A 113 -12.15 7.25 29.64
CA MET A 113 -13.15 6.49 30.40
C MET A 113 -12.54 5.67 31.55
N LYS A 114 -11.37 5.07 31.34
CA LYS A 114 -10.66 4.32 32.38
C LYS A 114 -10.22 5.23 33.52
N ASP A 115 -9.66 6.40 33.19
CA ASP A 115 -9.24 7.39 34.16
C ASP A 115 -10.46 7.93 34.94
N GLY A 116 -11.55 8.26 34.23
CA GLY A 116 -12.82 8.64 34.85
C GLY A 116 -13.39 7.57 35.78
N LYS A 117 -13.32 6.28 35.40
CA LYS A 117 -13.74 5.16 36.27
C LYS A 117 -12.84 5.03 37.49
N CYS A 118 -11.53 5.15 37.34
CA CYS A 118 -10.60 5.10 38.47
C CYS A 118 -10.85 6.24 39.46
N GLU A 119 -11.17 7.44 38.97
CA GLU A 119 -11.52 8.58 39.82
C GLU A 119 -12.84 8.32 40.56
N LEU A 120 -13.86 7.79 39.87
CA LEU A 120 -15.13 7.41 40.50
C LEU A 120 -14.95 6.27 41.53
N ASP A 121 -14.16 5.25 41.23
CA ASP A 121 -13.86 4.16 42.18
C ASP A 121 -13.07 4.67 43.40
N ASN A 122 -12.22 5.69 43.21
CA ASN A 122 -11.48 6.33 44.29
C ASN A 122 -12.39 7.19 45.16
N LEU A 123 -13.26 8.00 44.55
CA LEU A 123 -14.31 8.74 45.26
C LEU A 123 -15.22 7.79 46.03
N ASN A 124 -15.65 6.69 45.42
CA ASN A 124 -16.51 5.69 46.05
C ASN A 124 -15.84 4.95 47.22
N LYS A 125 -14.49 4.91 47.27
CA LYS A 125 -13.74 4.38 48.43
C LYS A 125 -13.51 5.43 49.51
N MET A 126 -13.53 6.71 49.15
CA MET A 126 -13.40 7.84 50.08
C MET A 126 -14.73 8.24 50.72
N LEU A 127 -15.85 7.91 50.06
CA LEU A 127 -17.19 7.98 50.64
C LEU A 127 -17.36 6.81 51.63
N ASP A 128 -17.58 7.14 52.90
CA ASP A 128 -17.75 6.17 53.98
C ASP A 128 -19.13 5.49 53.87
N ILE A 129 -19.30 4.31 54.49
CA ILE A 129 -20.54 3.51 54.41
C ILE A 129 -21.78 4.32 54.84
N ASP A 130 -21.61 5.26 55.77
CA ASP A 130 -22.67 6.13 56.28
C ASP A 130 -23.16 7.17 55.23
N ASP A 131 -22.29 7.58 54.29
CA ASP A 131 -22.67 8.52 53.22
C ASP A 131 -23.37 7.80 52.04
N ILE A 132 -23.12 6.50 51.85
CA ILE A 132 -23.78 5.67 50.83
C ILE A 132 -25.23 5.38 51.22
N GLU A 133 -25.53 5.14 52.50
CA GLU A 133 -26.90 4.92 52.97
C GLU A 133 -27.74 6.20 52.81
N ARG A 134 -27.15 7.36 53.05
CA ARG A 134 -27.78 8.66 52.81
C ARG A 134 -27.96 8.98 51.32
N LEU A 135 -26.97 8.70 50.48
CA LEU A 135 -27.06 8.89 49.02
C LEU A 135 -28.02 7.91 48.34
N MET A 136 -28.13 6.66 48.81
CA MET A 136 -29.11 5.71 48.29
C MET A 136 -30.54 6.11 48.68
N ASN A 137 -30.72 6.66 49.89
CA ASN A 137 -32.01 7.22 50.30
C ASN A 137 -32.37 8.48 49.48
N GLU A 138 -31.45 9.44 49.31
CA GLU A 138 -31.67 10.64 48.49
C GLU A 138 -31.84 10.31 46.98
N ALA A 139 -31.09 9.35 46.44
CA ALA A 139 -31.21 8.92 45.04
C ALA A 139 -32.48 8.09 44.79
N SER A 140 -32.91 7.26 45.74
CA SER A 140 -34.19 6.55 45.66
C SER A 140 -35.36 7.53 45.67
N GLU A 141 -35.30 8.55 46.54
CA GLU A 141 -36.30 9.62 46.59
C GLU A 141 -36.33 10.43 45.29
N SER A 142 -35.18 10.81 44.72
CA SER A 142 -35.10 11.48 43.41
C SER A 142 -35.56 10.61 42.23
N ILE A 143 -35.28 9.30 42.24
CA ILE A 143 -35.77 8.38 41.20
C ILE A 143 -37.27 8.18 41.34
N GLU A 144 -37.81 8.12 42.56
CA GLU A 144 -39.25 8.05 42.81
C GLU A 144 -39.96 9.33 42.40
N GLU A 145 -39.40 10.51 42.67
CA GLU A 145 -39.90 11.80 42.19
C GLU A 145 -39.87 11.87 40.66
N ALA A 146 -38.77 11.47 40.03
CA ALA A 146 -38.65 11.44 38.57
C ALA A 146 -39.67 10.47 37.94
N ASN A 147 -39.90 9.30 38.56
CA ASN A 147 -40.91 8.34 38.12
C ASN A 147 -42.34 8.83 38.37
N GLN A 148 -42.59 9.56 39.47
CA GLN A 148 -43.88 10.22 39.71
C GLN A 148 -44.15 11.31 38.68
N ILE A 149 -43.15 12.15 38.37
CA ILE A 149 -43.25 13.18 37.31
C ILE A 149 -43.51 12.50 35.97
N ASN A 150 -42.77 11.44 35.64
CA ASN A 150 -42.95 10.72 34.39
C ASN A 150 -44.31 10.03 34.33
N ALA A 151 -44.83 9.50 35.45
CA ALA A 151 -46.18 8.93 35.53
C ALA A 151 -47.29 9.99 35.42
N VAL A 152 -47.09 11.19 35.96
CA VAL A 152 -48.00 12.34 35.82
C VAL A 152 -47.97 12.91 34.41
N LEU A 153 -46.79 12.96 33.77
CA LEU A 153 -46.64 13.38 32.37
C LEU A 153 -47.16 12.34 31.38
N SER A 154 -47.13 11.05 31.75
CA SER A 154 -47.71 9.95 30.98
C SER A 154 -49.23 9.84 31.14
N GLN A 155 -49.87 10.70 31.95
CA GLN A 155 -51.33 10.77 31.96
C GLN A 155 -51.82 11.37 30.65
N PRO A 156 -52.70 10.68 29.91
CA PRO A 156 -53.26 11.20 28.67
C PRO A 156 -53.94 12.55 28.91
N LEU A 157 -53.54 13.60 28.18
CA LEU A 157 -54.17 14.91 28.28
C LEU A 157 -55.57 14.84 27.65
N ALA A 158 -56.62 14.95 28.47
CA ALA A 158 -58.00 14.76 28.03
C ALA A 158 -58.37 15.70 26.86
N GLY A 159 -58.66 15.12 25.70
CA GLY A 159 -59.17 15.82 24.51
C GLY A 159 -58.20 15.97 23.34
N LEU A 160 -56.96 15.48 23.46
CA LEU A 160 -56.06 15.30 22.32
C LEU A 160 -56.10 13.83 21.84
N PRO A 161 -55.99 13.56 20.52
CA PRO A 161 -55.81 12.21 20.02
C PRO A 161 -54.58 11.56 20.64
N ASP A 162 -54.68 10.27 20.96
CA ASP A 162 -53.57 9.48 21.49
C ASP A 162 -52.38 9.50 20.51
N ASP A 163 -51.16 9.48 21.04
CA ASP A 163 -49.93 9.55 20.22
C ASP A 163 -49.87 8.38 19.21
N ASP A 164 -50.44 7.23 19.58
CA ASP A 164 -50.58 6.06 18.71
C ASP A 164 -51.61 6.27 17.57
N GLU A 165 -52.66 7.07 17.78
CA GLU A 165 -53.64 7.44 16.74
C GLU A 165 -52.97 8.39 15.71
N LEU A 166 -52.18 9.35 16.19
CA LEU A 166 -51.41 10.27 15.35
C LEU A 166 -50.30 9.56 14.57
N LEU A 167 -49.57 8.62 15.22
CA LEU A 167 -48.58 7.77 14.57
C LEU A 167 -49.21 6.95 13.43
N ARG A 168 -50.42 6.43 13.64
CA ARG A 168 -51.14 5.66 12.62
C ARG A 168 -51.61 6.53 11.45
N GLU A 169 -52.05 7.76 11.73
CA GLU A 169 -52.43 8.74 10.70
C GLU A 169 -51.20 9.17 9.86
N LEU A 170 -50.03 9.29 10.51
CA LEU A 170 -48.76 9.64 9.87
C LEU A 170 -48.19 8.47 9.04
N GLU A 171 -48.25 7.24 9.53
CA GLU A 171 -47.93 6.03 8.74
C GLU A 171 -48.85 5.85 7.52
N GLN A 172 -50.14 6.19 7.65
CA GLN A 172 -51.06 6.19 6.50
C GLN A 172 -50.71 7.27 5.47
N SER A 173 -50.21 8.42 5.91
CA SER A 173 -49.73 9.50 5.03
C SER A 173 -48.34 9.21 4.40
N ALA A 174 -47.52 8.37 5.06
CA ALA A 174 -46.19 7.94 4.62
C ALA A 174 -46.24 6.66 3.75
N GLY A 175 -47.25 6.57 2.86
CA GLY A 175 -47.39 5.44 1.95
C GLY A 175 -46.14 5.21 1.09
N THR A 176 -45.47 4.09 1.37
CA THR A 176 -44.58 3.30 0.48
C THR A 176 -43.11 3.74 0.38
N GLN A 177 -42.31 3.43 1.40
CA GLN A 177 -40.90 3.04 1.18
C GLN A 177 -40.43 2.08 2.27
N LYS A 178 -40.71 0.79 2.07
CA LYS A 178 -40.05 -0.27 2.84
C LYS A 178 -38.59 -0.35 2.41
N VAL A 179 -37.69 0.09 3.28
CA VAL A 179 -36.27 -0.24 3.19
C VAL A 179 -36.03 -1.41 4.13
N ASP A 180 -36.22 -2.62 3.63
CA ASP A 180 -35.72 -3.82 4.27
C ASP A 180 -34.20 -3.86 4.02
N GLN A 181 -33.40 -3.45 5.02
CA GLN A 181 -31.95 -3.63 5.01
C GLN A 181 -31.59 -5.01 5.57
N GLU A 182 -31.54 -6.01 4.69
CA GLU A 182 -30.76 -7.23 4.95
C GLU A 182 -29.27 -6.89 4.82
N LEU A 183 -28.52 -7.05 5.92
CA LEU A 183 -27.06 -6.94 5.94
C LEU A 183 -26.44 -8.06 5.06
N PRO A 184 -25.61 -7.74 4.05
CA PRO A 184 -25.01 -8.77 3.19
C PRO A 184 -24.02 -9.62 3.99
N ASN A 185 -24.27 -10.93 4.01
CA ASN A 185 -23.40 -11.92 4.65
C ASN A 185 -22.01 -11.99 3.96
N LEU A 186 -20.95 -11.82 4.75
CA LEU A 186 -19.53 -11.79 4.35
C LEU A 186 -19.00 -13.11 3.75
N THR A 187 -19.78 -14.19 3.76
CA THR A 187 -19.41 -15.46 3.11
C THR A 187 -19.48 -15.44 1.58
N SER A 188 -20.31 -14.57 0.98
CA SER A 188 -20.45 -14.47 -0.50
C SER A 188 -19.18 -13.94 -1.19
N TRP A 189 -18.38 -13.12 -0.49
CA TRP A 189 -17.22 -12.46 -1.07
C TRP A 189 -16.06 -13.43 -1.39
N TYR A 190 -15.90 -14.51 -0.61
CA TYR A 190 -14.90 -15.54 -0.89
C TYR A 190 -15.32 -16.48 -2.03
N GLU A 191 -16.61 -16.76 -2.18
CA GLU A 191 -17.14 -17.59 -3.27
C GLU A 191 -17.16 -16.84 -4.62
N PHE A 192 -17.45 -15.54 -4.61
CA PHE A 192 -17.43 -14.69 -5.80
C PHE A 192 -16.02 -14.54 -6.39
N ASN A 193 -15.00 -14.32 -5.55
CA ASN A 193 -13.61 -14.21 -5.98
C ASN A 193 -13.02 -15.56 -6.46
N SER A 194 -13.49 -16.68 -5.90
CA SER A 194 -13.16 -18.03 -6.39
C SER A 194 -13.78 -18.31 -7.77
N THR A 195 -15.00 -17.81 -8.00
CA THR A 195 -15.70 -17.95 -9.29
C THR A 195 -15.08 -17.07 -10.37
N LEU A 196 -14.67 -15.84 -10.05
CA LEU A 196 -13.90 -14.97 -10.95
C LEU A 196 -12.53 -15.54 -11.31
N GLY A 197 -11.86 -16.21 -10.38
CA GLY A 197 -10.62 -16.95 -10.65
C GLY A 197 -10.80 -18.09 -11.66
N LYS A 198 -11.92 -18.82 -11.57
CA LYS A 198 -12.28 -19.89 -12.52
C LYS A 198 -12.68 -19.33 -13.90
N VAL A 199 -13.42 -18.23 -13.94
CA VAL A 199 -13.79 -17.55 -15.20
C VAL A 199 -12.55 -16.98 -15.91
N ARG A 200 -11.58 -16.44 -15.16
CA ARG A 200 -10.31 -15.95 -15.72
C ARG A 200 -9.45 -17.08 -16.28
N ALA A 201 -9.39 -18.24 -15.63
CA ALA A 201 -8.69 -19.42 -16.14
C ALA A 201 -9.37 -20.02 -17.38
N MET A 202 -10.71 -20.01 -17.42
CA MET A 202 -11.50 -20.53 -18.55
C MET A 202 -11.41 -19.64 -19.80
N VAL A 203 -11.31 -18.30 -19.62
CA VAL A 203 -11.12 -17.34 -20.72
C VAL A 203 -9.69 -17.42 -21.30
N LEU A 204 -8.69 -17.79 -20.49
CA LEU A 204 -7.31 -17.99 -20.93
C LEU A 204 -7.06 -19.32 -21.67
N SER A 205 -7.92 -20.32 -21.49
CA SER A 205 -7.81 -21.63 -22.18
C SER A 205 -8.62 -21.74 -23.47
N ALA A 206 -9.36 -20.69 -23.86
CA ALA A 206 -10.36 -20.75 -24.94
C ALA A 206 -10.02 -19.93 -26.20
N THR A 207 -8.78 -19.47 -26.38
CA THR A 207 -8.35 -18.84 -27.64
C THR A 207 -7.32 -19.71 -28.37
N ASP A 208 -7.77 -20.86 -28.86
CA ASP A 208 -7.16 -21.53 -30.00
C ASP A 208 -7.94 -21.13 -31.27
N SER A 209 -7.40 -20.22 -32.07
CA SER A 209 -7.76 -20.11 -33.49
C SER A 209 -6.66 -19.41 -34.29
N PRO A 210 -6.38 -19.84 -35.53
CA PRO A 210 -5.05 -19.79 -36.12
C PRO A 210 -4.92 -18.61 -37.10
N TYR A 211 -4.14 -17.60 -36.74
CA TYR A 211 -3.64 -16.63 -37.72
C TYR A 211 -2.24 -16.19 -37.32
N GLN A 212 -1.24 -16.86 -37.90
CA GLN A 212 0.12 -16.34 -37.99
C GLN A 212 0.10 -15.07 -38.85
N MET A 213 0.54 -13.95 -38.27
CA MET A 213 0.97 -12.78 -39.01
C MET A 213 2.31 -12.34 -38.45
N ASP A 214 3.37 -12.58 -39.23
CA ASP A 214 4.69 -11.99 -39.05
C ASP A 214 4.55 -10.49 -38.80
N THR A 215 4.84 -10.06 -37.58
CA THR A 215 4.93 -8.65 -37.26
C THR A 215 6.17 -8.41 -36.43
N LYS A 216 7.19 -7.81 -37.07
CA LYS A 216 8.16 -6.97 -36.38
C LYS A 216 7.38 -5.82 -35.73
N ILE A 217 6.91 -6.05 -34.50
CA ILE A 217 6.27 -5.03 -33.67
C ILE A 217 7.39 -4.15 -33.11
N LYS A 218 7.54 -2.93 -33.63
CA LYS A 218 8.28 -1.89 -32.91
C LYS A 218 7.42 -1.47 -31.72
N GLU A 219 7.82 -1.92 -30.53
CA GLU A 219 7.13 -1.64 -29.27
C GLU A 219 7.15 -0.14 -28.89
N PRO A 220 6.14 0.35 -28.16
CA PRO A 220 5.96 1.78 -27.87
C PRO A 220 6.97 2.31 -26.85
N GLU A 221 7.59 3.45 -27.15
CA GLU A 221 8.51 4.14 -26.24
C GLU A 221 7.74 4.85 -25.11
N GLY A 222 7.86 4.34 -23.88
CA GLY A 222 7.29 4.91 -22.65
C GLY A 222 8.02 4.38 -21.40
N PRO A 223 7.81 4.95 -20.21
CA PRO A 223 8.63 4.69 -19.01
C PRO A 223 8.49 3.29 -18.40
N CYS A 224 7.63 2.45 -18.98
CA CYS A 224 7.51 1.02 -18.65
C CYS A 224 8.13 0.11 -19.73
N ASN A 225 8.82 0.66 -20.73
CA ASN A 225 9.52 -0.12 -21.75
C ASN A 225 10.92 -0.48 -21.24
N LEU A 226 11.29 -1.77 -21.34
CA LEU A 226 12.62 -2.27 -20.97
C LEU A 226 13.72 -1.51 -21.75
N GLU A 227 13.50 -1.19 -23.03
CA GLU A 227 14.39 -0.35 -23.87
C GLU A 227 14.53 1.08 -23.33
N TYR A 228 13.46 1.63 -22.73
CA TYR A 228 13.49 2.97 -22.12
C TYR A 228 14.29 2.97 -20.81
N VAL A 229 14.30 1.85 -20.06
CA VAL A 229 15.19 1.67 -18.91
C VAL A 229 16.63 1.40 -19.36
N ARG A 230 16.84 0.65 -20.45
CA ARG A 230 18.15 0.43 -21.10
C ARG A 230 18.80 1.78 -21.46
N ARG A 231 18.13 2.63 -22.24
CA ARG A 231 17.91 4.04 -21.86
C ARG A 231 18.90 4.77 -20.96
N TYR A 232 18.53 4.75 -19.69
CA TYR A 232 19.15 5.47 -18.58
C TYR A 232 20.23 4.63 -17.87
N THR A 233 20.21 3.31 -18.03
CA THR A 233 21.19 2.37 -17.42
C THR A 233 22.41 2.11 -18.32
N HIS A 234 22.32 2.42 -19.61
CA HIS A 234 23.41 2.28 -20.58
C HIS A 234 24.68 3.08 -20.21
N SER A 235 24.54 4.12 -19.37
CA SER A 235 25.68 4.94 -18.93
C SER A 235 26.52 4.32 -17.80
N LEU A 236 26.09 3.20 -17.22
CA LEU A 236 26.85 2.47 -16.20
C LEU A 236 27.52 1.25 -16.83
N ASN A 237 28.68 1.47 -17.47
CA ASN A 237 29.50 0.40 -18.06
C ASN A 237 30.31 -0.39 -17.00
N TYR A 238 29.93 -0.29 -15.72
CA TYR A 238 30.64 -0.91 -14.60
C TYR A 238 30.01 -2.26 -14.23
N PRO A 239 30.80 -3.34 -14.08
CA PRO A 239 30.32 -4.62 -13.59
C PRO A 239 29.92 -4.52 -12.11
N LEU A 240 28.63 -4.65 -11.82
CA LEU A 240 28.09 -4.64 -10.46
C LEU A 240 28.09 -6.06 -9.88
N GLU A 241 28.90 -6.30 -8.86
CA GLU A 241 28.95 -7.59 -8.16
C GLU A 241 27.75 -7.73 -7.22
N LYS A 242 26.97 -8.81 -7.34
CA LYS A 242 25.92 -9.14 -6.37
C LYS A 242 26.38 -10.20 -5.39
N THR A 243 27.06 -11.23 -5.87
CA THR A 243 27.57 -12.32 -5.03
C THR A 243 28.81 -12.93 -5.69
N SER A 244 29.89 -13.07 -4.94
CA SER A 244 31.15 -13.68 -5.40
C SER A 244 31.69 -14.56 -4.29
N ASP A 245 31.99 -15.83 -4.63
CA ASP A 245 32.61 -16.81 -3.73
C ASP A 245 34.09 -17.05 -4.10
N MET A 246 34.60 -16.41 -5.16
CA MET A 246 35.94 -16.66 -5.71
C MET A 246 37.05 -15.90 -4.98
N SER A 247 38.31 -16.34 -5.16
CA SER A 247 39.48 -15.57 -4.72
C SER A 247 39.55 -14.21 -5.43
N GLU A 248 40.14 -13.21 -4.77
CA GLU A 248 40.14 -11.84 -5.29
C GLU A 248 40.81 -11.69 -6.67
N GLU A 249 41.89 -12.44 -6.91
CA GLU A 249 42.58 -12.50 -8.19
C GLU A 249 41.71 -13.11 -9.29
N MET A 250 41.05 -14.24 -8.99
CA MET A 250 40.16 -14.92 -9.93
C MET A 250 38.91 -14.09 -10.24
N ARG A 251 38.38 -13.39 -9.24
CA ARG A 251 37.26 -12.46 -9.38
C ARG A 251 37.58 -11.29 -10.32
N ALA A 252 38.79 -10.73 -10.23
CA ALA A 252 39.23 -9.66 -11.12
C ALA A 252 39.30 -10.15 -12.58
N ASP A 253 39.93 -11.31 -12.80
CA ASP A 253 40.04 -11.95 -14.11
C ASP A 253 38.67 -12.29 -14.72
N CYS A 254 37.73 -12.82 -13.93
CA CYS A 254 36.36 -13.10 -14.37
C CYS A 254 35.66 -11.84 -14.87
N LYS A 255 35.79 -10.73 -14.13
CA LYS A 255 35.18 -9.45 -14.54
C LYS A 255 35.75 -8.94 -15.85
N GLU A 256 37.07 -9.02 -16.03
CA GLU A 256 37.73 -8.59 -17.26
C GLU A 256 37.28 -9.44 -18.46
N ILE A 257 37.22 -10.76 -18.29
CA ILE A 257 36.74 -11.69 -19.35
C ILE A 257 35.30 -11.36 -19.75
N VAL A 258 34.42 -11.11 -18.77
CA VAL A 258 33.02 -10.80 -19.02
C VAL A 258 32.85 -9.46 -19.73
N VAL A 259 33.58 -8.42 -19.33
CA VAL A 259 33.55 -7.11 -20.02
C VAL A 259 34.02 -7.26 -21.46
N ASN A 260 35.12 -7.98 -21.69
CA ASN A 260 35.66 -8.24 -23.03
C ASN A 260 34.69 -9.06 -23.91
N ALA A 261 33.98 -10.03 -23.32
CA ALA A 261 32.96 -10.81 -24.02
C ALA A 261 31.81 -9.94 -24.51
N LEU A 262 31.35 -9.02 -23.66
CA LEU A 262 30.25 -8.11 -23.97
C LEU A 262 30.66 -7.05 -24.98
N GLU A 263 31.89 -6.52 -24.91
CA GLU A 263 32.42 -5.57 -25.91
C GLU A 263 32.59 -6.21 -27.30
N LYS A 264 32.96 -7.49 -27.37
CA LYS A 264 33.12 -8.21 -28.64
C LYS A 264 31.81 -8.67 -29.26
N HIS A 265 30.82 -8.99 -28.43
CA HIS A 265 29.58 -9.63 -28.86
C HIS A 265 28.36 -8.93 -28.24
N GLU A 266 28.15 -7.66 -28.57
CA GLU A 266 26.99 -6.88 -28.10
C GLU A 266 25.66 -7.39 -28.68
N ASP A 267 25.68 -7.97 -29.89
CA ASP A 267 24.46 -8.36 -30.61
C ASP A 267 23.97 -9.79 -30.29
N SER A 268 24.81 -10.64 -29.67
CA SER A 268 24.47 -12.05 -29.43
C SER A 268 24.99 -12.55 -28.07
N TYR A 269 24.05 -12.81 -27.16
CA TYR A 269 24.33 -13.40 -25.84
C TYR A 269 24.91 -14.82 -25.92
N GLU A 270 24.59 -15.56 -26.98
CA GLU A 270 25.08 -16.93 -27.18
C GLU A 270 26.58 -16.96 -27.45
N MET A 271 27.07 -16.07 -28.32
CA MET A 271 28.51 -15.97 -28.62
C MET A 271 29.28 -15.39 -27.43
N ALA A 272 28.71 -14.42 -26.72
CA ALA A 272 29.29 -13.90 -25.48
C ALA A 272 29.46 -14.99 -24.41
N ALA A 273 28.43 -15.81 -24.17
CA ALA A 273 28.48 -16.89 -23.20
C ALA A 273 29.52 -17.97 -23.58
N LYS A 274 29.60 -18.31 -24.87
CA LYS A 274 30.61 -19.22 -25.40
C LYS A 274 32.03 -18.69 -25.18
N TYR A 275 32.27 -17.41 -25.44
CA TYR A 275 33.56 -16.77 -25.23
C TYR A 275 33.97 -16.76 -23.75
N VAL A 276 33.05 -16.39 -22.84
CA VAL A 276 33.33 -16.42 -21.39
C VAL A 276 33.70 -17.83 -20.94
N LYS A 277 32.93 -18.84 -21.39
CA LYS A 277 33.23 -20.25 -21.08
C LYS A 277 34.62 -20.67 -21.58
N GLU A 278 34.95 -20.40 -22.84
CA GLU A 278 36.25 -20.80 -23.42
C GLU A 278 37.44 -20.14 -22.71
N GLN A 279 37.32 -18.87 -22.31
CA GLN A 279 38.39 -18.17 -21.57
C GLN A 279 38.54 -18.69 -20.15
N MET A 280 37.43 -18.97 -19.47
CA MET A 280 37.44 -19.55 -18.13
C MET A 280 38.02 -20.97 -18.12
N ASP A 281 37.60 -21.81 -19.08
CA ASP A 281 38.13 -23.16 -19.25
C ASP A 281 39.64 -23.15 -19.54
N LYS A 282 40.14 -22.14 -20.29
CA LYS A 282 41.56 -21.99 -20.62
C LYS A 282 42.41 -21.55 -19.42
N LYS A 283 41.90 -20.66 -18.56
CA LYS A 283 42.64 -20.12 -17.41
C LYS A 283 42.56 -21.01 -16.16
N PHE A 284 41.38 -21.58 -15.87
CA PHE A 284 41.08 -22.22 -14.59
C PHE A 284 40.70 -23.70 -14.72
N GLY A 285 40.97 -24.31 -15.89
CA GLY A 285 40.69 -25.71 -16.20
C GLY A 285 39.25 -25.97 -16.60
N PRO A 286 38.92 -27.18 -17.08
CA PRO A 286 37.63 -27.48 -17.71
C PRO A 286 36.44 -27.46 -16.74
N SER A 287 35.23 -27.54 -17.30
CA SER A 287 33.92 -27.64 -16.63
C SER A 287 33.33 -26.33 -16.10
N TRP A 288 33.64 -25.20 -16.76
CA TRP A 288 32.94 -23.95 -16.50
C TRP A 288 31.62 -23.85 -17.26
N HIS A 289 30.65 -23.25 -16.59
CA HIS A 289 29.34 -22.93 -17.13
C HIS A 289 29.11 -21.43 -17.00
N CYS A 290 28.58 -20.82 -18.06
CA CYS A 290 28.24 -19.41 -18.09
C CYS A 290 26.80 -19.27 -18.60
N VAL A 291 26.02 -18.46 -17.89
CA VAL A 291 24.65 -18.08 -18.26
C VAL A 291 24.58 -16.57 -18.31
N ILE A 292 24.21 -16.04 -19.48
CA ILE A 292 24.03 -14.61 -19.73
C ILE A 292 22.60 -14.42 -20.20
N GLY A 293 21.91 -13.46 -19.61
CA GLY A 293 20.53 -13.16 -19.99
C GLY A 293 19.99 -11.94 -19.28
N GLU A 294 18.88 -11.43 -19.80
CA GLU A 294 18.19 -10.31 -19.21
C GLU A 294 17.15 -10.85 -18.22
N GLY A 295 17.40 -10.67 -16.92
CA GLY A 295 16.47 -11.08 -15.87
C GLY A 295 16.20 -12.59 -15.80
N PHE A 296 17.07 -13.32 -15.11
CA PHE A 296 16.85 -14.74 -14.78
C PHE A 296 17.05 -15.03 -13.30
N GLY A 297 16.26 -15.99 -12.79
CA GLY A 297 16.47 -16.62 -11.49
C GLY A 297 17.16 -17.97 -11.68
N PHE A 298 18.09 -18.32 -10.80
CA PHE A 298 18.81 -19.57 -10.87
C PHE A 298 19.06 -20.12 -9.46
N GLU A 299 18.96 -21.44 -9.34
CA GLU A 299 19.35 -22.20 -8.15
C GLU A 299 20.20 -23.37 -8.66
N ILE A 300 21.50 -23.32 -8.37
CA ILE A 300 22.50 -24.20 -8.99
C ILE A 300 23.40 -24.75 -7.89
N THR A 301 23.76 -26.02 -7.99
CA THR A 301 24.79 -26.65 -7.16
C THR A 301 26.15 -26.44 -7.83
N TYR A 302 27.12 -25.86 -7.11
CA TYR A 302 28.43 -25.48 -7.65
C TYR A 302 29.56 -25.90 -6.70
N GLU A 303 30.77 -26.00 -7.22
CA GLU A 303 31.97 -26.22 -6.40
C GLU A 303 32.28 -24.98 -5.55
N VAL A 304 32.49 -25.15 -4.24
CA VAL A 304 32.79 -24.05 -3.31
C VAL A 304 33.98 -23.25 -3.83
N LYS A 305 33.89 -21.92 -3.74
CA LYS A 305 34.84 -20.92 -4.25
C LYS A 305 34.85 -20.67 -5.77
N HIS A 306 33.88 -21.23 -6.51
CA HIS A 306 33.83 -21.10 -7.96
C HIS A 306 32.46 -20.62 -8.47
N LEU A 307 31.89 -19.61 -7.81
CA LEU A 307 30.66 -18.92 -8.22
C LEU A 307 30.87 -17.41 -8.29
N MET A 308 30.43 -16.82 -9.40
CA MET A 308 30.35 -15.37 -9.59
C MET A 308 28.99 -14.98 -10.20
N TYR A 309 28.31 -14.05 -9.54
CA TYR A 309 27.07 -13.45 -10.02
C TYR A 309 27.18 -11.93 -10.05
N MET A 310 27.03 -11.38 -11.26
CA MET A 310 27.18 -9.95 -11.53
C MET A 310 26.11 -9.44 -12.48
N PHE A 311 25.92 -8.13 -12.46
CA PHE A 311 25.13 -7.40 -13.43
C PHE A 311 26.02 -6.47 -14.25
N HIS A 312 25.71 -6.39 -15.55
CA HIS A 312 26.36 -5.46 -16.46
C HIS A 312 25.31 -4.61 -17.19
N ARG A 313 25.63 -3.35 -17.48
CA ARG A 313 24.72 -2.36 -18.08
C ARG A 313 23.37 -2.21 -17.36
N GLY A 314 23.26 -2.67 -16.11
CA GLY A 314 22.07 -2.59 -15.26
C GLY A 314 20.96 -3.62 -15.54
N PHE A 315 20.92 -4.25 -16.71
CA PHE A 315 19.86 -5.20 -17.08
C PHE A 315 20.37 -6.58 -17.50
N ILE A 316 21.65 -6.72 -17.83
CA ILE A 316 22.26 -7.99 -18.19
C ILE A 316 22.73 -8.68 -16.91
N ALA A 317 22.09 -9.79 -16.56
CA ALA A 317 22.54 -10.66 -15.50
C ALA A 317 23.55 -11.67 -16.07
N ILE A 318 24.60 -11.96 -15.32
CA ILE A 318 25.65 -12.89 -15.73
C ILE A 318 26.03 -13.75 -14.54
N VAL A 319 25.94 -15.07 -14.74
CA VAL A 319 26.36 -16.07 -13.77
C VAL A 319 27.42 -16.93 -14.40
N VAL A 320 28.53 -17.09 -13.68
CA VAL A 320 29.62 -18.00 -14.03
C VAL A 320 29.84 -18.92 -12.84
N PHE A 321 29.81 -20.22 -13.09
CA PHE A 321 30.03 -21.21 -12.06
C PHE A 321 30.77 -22.44 -12.60
N LYS A 322 31.46 -23.14 -11.72
CA LYS A 322 32.06 -24.45 -12.03
C LYS A 322 31.14 -25.56 -11.53
N GLY A 323 30.81 -26.48 -12.43
CA GLY A 323 30.05 -27.69 -12.08
C GLY A 323 30.90 -28.66 -11.26
N LEU A 324 30.24 -29.44 -10.40
CA LEU A 324 30.87 -30.49 -9.60
C LEU A 324 31.49 -31.62 -10.44
#